data_AF-A0A7K3EKE6-F1
#
_entry.id   AF-A0A7K3EKE6-F1
#
_cell.length_a   1.000
_cell.length_b   1.000
_cell.length_c   1.000
_cell.angle_alpha   90.00
_cell.angle_beta   90.00
_cell.angle_gamma   90.00
#
_symmetry.space_group_name_H-M   'P 1'
#
loop_
_entity.id
_entity.type
_entity.pdbx_description
1 polymer ?
#
loop_
_entity_poly.entity_id
_entity_poly.type
_entity_poly.pdbx_seq_one_letter_code
_entity_poly.pdbx_strand_id
1 'polypeptide(L)'
;MVIRRRPGVLAAPALTATSVLALSGCAADDSASVRDADEGTATPPRPSVSSGIGRPEIDLPSDLKLIFEDGRTGDRVKDAVLADNAERMRAVDAAIAGTDRGGEAVGFYNTGKALEAATSWVARFEEADATVTGEVRYFDRKVTLKERARLSSRSALTRARASAGIGPPARSRRRPSPAALERPQPGSRQ
;
A
#
# COMPACT_ATOMS: atom_id res chain seq x y z
N MET A 1 -44.91 61.98 10.28
CA MET A 1 -44.28 62.91 9.32
C MET A 1 -43.23 63.74 10.05
N VAL A 2 -41.93 63.45 9.84
CA VAL A 2 -40.81 64.41 9.65
C VAL A 2 -39.63 63.58 9.12
N ILE A 3 -39.08 64.04 8.00
CA ILE A 3 -37.97 63.54 7.20
C ILE A 3 -36.64 64.07 7.76
N ARG A 4 -35.52 63.32 7.62
CA ARG A 4 -34.12 63.77 7.32
C ARG A 4 -33.10 62.65 7.67
N ARG A 5 -32.04 62.27 6.92
CA ARG A 5 -31.36 62.66 5.66
C ARG A 5 -30.61 61.43 5.06
N ARG A 6 -30.38 61.44 3.73
CA ARG A 6 -29.53 60.55 2.89
C ARG A 6 -28.03 60.92 3.02
N PRO A 7 -27.06 60.46 2.17
CA PRO A 7 -26.86 59.24 1.35
C PRO A 7 -25.43 58.62 1.56
N GLY A 8 -25.11 57.48 0.94
CA GLY A 8 -23.73 56.93 0.98
C GLY A 8 -23.42 55.82 -0.02
N VAL A 9 -23.29 56.21 -1.29
CA VAL A 9 -22.36 55.72 -2.36
C VAL A 9 -22.05 54.21 -2.46
N LEU A 10 -22.47 53.63 -3.58
CA LEU A 10 -21.91 52.42 -4.21
C LEU A 10 -20.46 52.67 -4.68
N ALA A 11 -19.55 51.76 -4.37
CA ALA A 11 -18.23 51.69 -5.01
C ALA A 11 -17.90 50.23 -5.40
N ALA A 12 -17.58 50.05 -6.68
CA ALA A 12 -17.24 48.79 -7.34
C ALA A 12 -15.79 48.34 -7.00
N PRO A 13 -15.45 47.04 -7.16
CA PRO A 13 -14.12 46.52 -6.86
C PRO A 13 -13.14 46.77 -8.00
N ALA A 14 -11.91 47.19 -7.67
CA ALA A 14 -10.78 47.22 -8.58
C ALA A 14 -9.75 46.16 -8.16
N LEU A 15 -9.56 45.14 -9.00
CA LEU A 15 -8.47 44.17 -8.93
C LEU A 15 -7.25 44.76 -9.63
N THR A 16 -6.14 44.93 -8.91
CA THR A 16 -4.82 45.19 -9.51
C THR A 16 -3.82 44.16 -9.02
N ALA A 17 -3.46 43.23 -9.90
CA ALA A 17 -2.40 42.26 -9.71
C ALA A 17 -1.15 42.71 -10.48
N THR A 18 -0.05 42.87 -9.77
CA THR A 18 1.28 43.07 -10.35
C THR A 18 2.27 42.26 -9.55
N SER A 19 2.64 41.10 -10.11
CA SER A 19 3.71 40.24 -9.60
C SER A 19 4.83 40.22 -10.65
N VAL A 20 5.90 40.97 -10.40
CA VAL A 20 7.15 40.88 -11.17
C VAL A 20 8.07 39.91 -10.43
N LEU A 21 8.27 38.72 -10.99
CA LEU A 21 9.29 37.77 -10.58
C LEU A 21 10.31 37.65 -11.71
N ALA A 22 11.46 38.28 -11.53
CA ALA A 22 12.62 38.09 -12.39
C ALA A 22 13.20 36.70 -12.12
N LEU A 23 13.12 35.81 -13.11
CA LEU A 23 13.61 34.45 -13.07
C LEU A 23 15.01 34.44 -13.70
N SER A 24 16.06 34.45 -12.87
CA SER A 24 17.41 34.12 -13.35
C SER A 24 17.44 32.63 -13.68
N GLY A 25 17.51 32.34 -14.98
CA GLY A 25 17.81 31.02 -15.49
C GLY A 25 19.24 30.62 -15.14
N CYS A 26 19.41 29.34 -14.77
CA CYS A 26 20.66 28.65 -15.00
C CYS A 26 20.32 27.33 -15.66
N ALA A 27 20.78 27.20 -16.91
CA ALA A 27 20.64 26.05 -17.76
C ALA A 27 21.53 24.90 -17.28
N ALA A 28 21.03 23.67 -17.46
CA ALA A 28 21.86 22.52 -17.73
C ALA A 28 21.09 21.63 -18.72
N ASP A 29 21.70 21.47 -19.88
CA ASP A 29 21.24 20.81 -21.09
C ASP A 29 21.65 19.33 -21.11
N ASP A 30 20.83 18.52 -21.79
CA ASP A 30 21.08 17.19 -22.37
C ASP A 30 21.57 16.03 -21.45
N SER A 31 21.10 14.79 -21.56
CA SER A 31 20.37 14.10 -22.61
C SER A 31 19.92 12.71 -22.09
N ALA A 32 18.98 12.12 -22.84
CA ALA A 32 18.81 10.69 -23.09
C ALA A 32 17.62 9.96 -22.42
N SER A 33 16.75 9.55 -23.35
CA SER A 33 15.87 8.38 -23.34
C SER A 33 14.66 8.39 -22.41
N VAL A 34 13.62 9.10 -22.86
CA VAL A 34 12.24 8.68 -22.58
C VAL A 34 11.99 7.42 -23.42
N ARG A 35 12.11 6.25 -22.79
CA ARG A 35 11.61 5.00 -23.35
C ARG A 35 10.21 4.72 -22.79
N ASP A 36 9.32 4.47 -23.74
CA ASP A 36 7.97 3.91 -23.70
C ASP A 36 7.30 3.73 -22.33
N ALA A 37 6.15 4.38 -22.22
CA ALA A 37 5.07 3.96 -21.33
C ALA A 37 4.56 2.59 -21.82
N ASP A 38 5.04 1.53 -21.20
CA ASP A 38 4.38 0.22 -21.23
C ASP A 38 3.19 0.26 -20.28
N GLU A 39 1.98 0.10 -20.81
CA GLU A 39 0.78 -0.27 -20.05
C GLU A 39 1.01 -1.67 -19.43
N GLY A 40 1.72 -1.70 -18.30
CA GLY A 40 1.98 -2.91 -17.53
C GLY A 40 1.70 -2.63 -16.06
N THR A 41 0.67 -3.28 -15.51
CA THR A 41 0.27 -3.34 -14.09
C THR A 41 1.32 -2.78 -13.13
N ALA A 42 1.13 -1.53 -12.70
CA ALA A 42 2.14 -0.81 -11.93
C ALA A 42 2.30 -1.43 -10.54
N THR A 43 3.43 -2.11 -10.33
CA THR A 43 3.96 -2.29 -8.98
C THR A 43 4.38 -0.91 -8.50
N PRO A 44 3.88 -0.39 -7.37
CA PRO A 44 4.27 0.94 -6.91
C PRO A 44 5.78 0.95 -6.71
N PRO A 45 6.47 2.03 -7.13
CA PRO A 45 7.92 2.11 -6.95
C PRO A 45 8.26 1.88 -5.49
N ARG A 46 9.13 0.90 -5.23
CA ARG A 46 9.69 0.68 -3.89
C ARG A 46 10.33 2.01 -3.47
N PRO A 47 10.01 2.56 -2.28
CA PRO A 47 10.64 3.79 -1.84
C PRO A 47 12.16 3.58 -1.90
N SER A 48 12.84 4.35 -2.76
CA SER A 48 14.29 4.29 -2.86
C SER A 48 14.88 4.60 -1.48
N VAL A 49 15.94 3.89 -1.12
CA VAL A 49 16.68 3.96 0.15
C VAL A 49 17.25 5.36 0.51
N SER A 50 16.84 6.41 -0.22
CA SER A 50 17.20 7.81 -0.02
C SER A 50 16.54 8.48 1.19
N SER A 51 15.51 7.89 1.79
CA SER A 51 15.08 8.31 3.13
C SER A 51 16.07 7.70 4.12
N GLY A 52 16.85 8.48 4.87
CA GLY A 52 17.82 8.01 5.87
C GLY A 52 17.23 7.20 7.05
N ILE A 53 16.03 6.67 6.88
CA ILE A 53 15.34 5.71 7.71
C ILE A 53 15.72 4.33 7.17
N GLY A 54 16.39 3.50 7.97
CA GLY A 54 16.78 2.14 7.60
C GLY A 54 15.58 1.23 7.42
N ARG A 55 14.91 1.30 6.26
CA ARG A 55 13.77 0.45 5.90
C ARG A 55 14.25 -0.98 5.65
N PRO A 56 13.60 -2.00 6.22
CA PRO A 56 14.01 -3.38 6.06
C PRO A 56 13.81 -3.86 4.61
N GLU A 57 14.66 -4.78 4.20
CA GLU A 57 14.43 -5.53 2.97
C GLU A 57 13.26 -6.49 3.17
N ILE A 58 12.38 -6.61 2.18
CA ILE A 58 11.23 -7.52 2.21
C ILE A 58 11.29 -8.38 0.96
N ASP A 59 11.54 -9.66 1.17
CA ASP A 59 11.53 -10.66 0.11
C ASP A 59 10.20 -11.42 0.10
N LEU A 60 9.65 -11.61 -1.10
CA LEU A 60 8.47 -12.43 -1.32
C LEU A 60 8.89 -13.73 -2.01
N PRO A 61 8.19 -14.85 -1.75
CA PRO A 61 8.46 -16.07 -2.50
C PRO A 61 8.09 -15.85 -3.99
N SER A 62 8.77 -16.57 -4.88
CA SER A 62 8.63 -16.39 -6.33
C SER A 62 7.23 -16.67 -6.88
N ASP A 63 6.42 -17.44 -6.14
CA ASP A 63 5.04 -17.78 -6.50
C ASP A 63 4.01 -16.79 -5.91
N LEU A 64 4.45 -15.70 -5.28
CA LEU A 64 3.60 -14.64 -4.76
C LEU A 64 3.92 -13.29 -5.41
N LYS A 65 2.92 -12.70 -6.07
CA LYS A 65 3.00 -11.37 -6.66
C LYS A 65 1.99 -10.44 -6.01
N LEU A 66 2.45 -9.30 -5.51
CA LEU A 66 1.60 -8.27 -4.92
C LEU A 66 1.50 -7.06 -5.85
N ILE A 67 0.28 -6.75 -6.28
CA ILE A 67 -0.03 -5.61 -7.15
C ILE A 67 -0.75 -4.55 -6.31
N PHE A 68 -0.32 -3.30 -6.41
CA PHE A 68 -0.98 -2.20 -5.72
C PHE A 68 -1.38 -1.11 -6.71
N GLU A 69 -2.67 -0.91 -6.86
CA GLU A 69 -3.26 0.11 -7.72
C GLU A 69 -3.33 1.46 -6.99
N ASP A 70 -3.67 2.53 -7.69
CA ASP A 70 -3.95 3.84 -7.08
C ASP A 70 -2.78 4.44 -6.26
N GLY A 71 -1.54 4.26 -6.69
CA GLY A 71 -0.35 4.69 -5.93
C GLY A 71 -0.04 6.18 -5.93
N ARG A 72 -0.78 7.00 -6.69
CA ARG A 72 -0.55 8.45 -6.80
C ARG A 72 -1.85 9.21 -6.66
N THR A 73 -1.88 10.18 -5.77
CA THR A 73 -3.00 11.08 -5.51
C THR A 73 -2.67 12.53 -5.84
N GLY A 74 -1.41 12.82 -6.22
CA GLY A 74 -0.92 14.18 -6.44
C GLY A 74 -0.54 14.95 -5.17
N ASP A 75 -0.65 14.32 -4.00
CA ASP A 75 -0.24 14.86 -2.71
C ASP A 75 0.95 14.04 -2.20
N ARG A 76 2.12 14.68 -2.12
CA ARG A 76 3.38 14.00 -1.76
C ARG A 76 3.31 13.25 -0.43
N VAL A 77 2.55 13.75 0.54
CA VAL A 77 2.41 13.10 1.86
C VAL A 77 1.52 11.87 1.74
N LYS A 78 0.40 11.97 1.04
CA LYS A 78 -0.49 10.82 0.81
C LYS A 78 0.18 9.74 -0.04
N ASP A 79 0.95 10.13 -1.04
CA ASP A 79 1.71 9.23 -1.90
C ASP A 79 2.77 8.47 -1.10
N ALA A 80 3.49 9.16 -0.20
CA ALA A 80 4.44 8.52 0.71
C ALA A 80 3.75 7.53 1.67
N VAL A 81 2.57 7.88 2.19
CA VAL A 81 1.77 6.97 3.03
C VAL A 81 1.30 5.75 2.24
N LEU A 82 0.91 5.90 0.97
CA LEU A 82 0.50 4.79 0.11
C LEU A 82 1.67 3.86 -0.24
N ALA A 83 2.87 4.42 -0.40
CA ALA A 83 4.09 3.64 -0.58
C ALA A 83 4.43 2.85 0.69
N ASP A 84 4.42 3.49 1.86
CA ASP A 84 4.66 2.81 3.14
C ASP A 84 3.57 1.78 3.47
N ASN A 85 2.33 2.04 3.06
CA ASN A 85 1.27 1.05 3.16
C ASN A 85 1.52 -0.17 2.26
N ALA A 86 2.07 0.01 1.05
CA ALA A 86 2.41 -1.12 0.19
C ALA A 86 3.47 -2.00 0.84
N GLU A 87 4.56 -1.40 1.34
CA GLU A 87 5.61 -2.15 2.06
C GLU A 87 5.08 -2.83 3.33
N ARG A 88 4.17 -2.19 4.06
CA ARG A 88 3.48 -2.83 5.19
C ARG A 88 2.74 -4.10 4.79
N MET A 89 2.03 -4.09 3.65
CA MET A 89 1.33 -5.28 3.17
C MET A 89 2.34 -6.35 2.73
N ARG A 90 3.40 -5.97 2.01
CA ARG A 90 4.49 -6.90 1.65
C ARG A 90 5.10 -7.57 2.87
N ALA A 91 5.33 -6.81 3.95
CA ALA A 91 5.88 -7.33 5.19
C ALA A 91 4.98 -8.41 5.83
N VAL A 92 3.66 -8.15 5.88
CA VAL A 92 2.70 -9.11 6.43
C VAL A 92 2.62 -10.37 5.58
N ASP A 93 2.56 -10.23 4.25
CA ASP A 93 2.51 -11.38 3.35
C ASP A 93 3.83 -12.16 3.32
N ALA A 94 4.98 -11.50 3.47
CA ALA A 94 6.28 -12.13 3.64
C ALA A 94 6.35 -12.96 4.94
N ALA A 95 5.80 -12.44 6.04
CA ALA A 95 5.69 -13.19 7.28
C ALA A 95 4.78 -14.42 7.13
N ILE A 96 3.61 -14.29 6.49
CA ILE A 96 2.69 -15.41 6.20
C ILE A 96 3.33 -16.44 5.23
N ALA A 97 4.11 -15.97 4.26
CA ALA A 97 4.87 -16.82 3.35
C ALA A 97 6.09 -17.50 4.00
N GLY A 98 6.47 -17.04 5.20
CA GLY A 98 7.63 -17.54 5.93
C GLY A 98 8.98 -17.04 5.40
N THR A 99 9.00 -15.99 4.58
CA THR A 99 10.23 -15.31 4.15
C THR A 99 10.73 -14.29 5.18
N ASP A 100 9.84 -13.72 6.01
CA ASP A 100 10.18 -12.90 7.19
C ASP A 100 9.76 -13.60 8.49
N ARG A 101 10.50 -14.66 8.89
CA ARG A 101 10.20 -15.41 10.13
C ARG A 101 10.44 -14.60 11.41
N GLY A 102 11.28 -13.56 11.35
CA GLY A 102 11.57 -12.69 12.49
C GLY A 102 10.49 -11.63 12.70
N GLY A 103 9.65 -11.38 11.69
CA GLY A 103 8.65 -10.32 11.71
C GLY A 103 9.28 -8.93 11.80
N GLU A 104 10.54 -8.77 11.38
CA GLU A 104 11.26 -7.50 11.49
C GLU A 104 10.55 -6.42 10.67
N ALA A 105 10.16 -6.76 9.44
CA ALA A 105 9.45 -5.82 8.58
C ALA A 105 8.03 -5.55 9.11
N VAL A 106 7.37 -6.56 9.68
CA VAL A 106 6.05 -6.38 10.32
C VAL A 106 6.16 -5.38 11.48
N GLY A 107 7.19 -5.51 12.32
CA GLY A 107 7.48 -4.61 13.44
C GLY A 107 7.89 -3.20 13.02
N PHE A 108 8.59 -3.07 11.88
CA PHE A 108 8.99 -1.76 11.35
C PHE A 108 7.77 -0.96 10.85
N TYR A 109 6.87 -1.60 10.10
CA TYR A 109 5.74 -0.92 9.46
C TYR A 109 4.46 -0.85 10.33
N ASN A 110 4.45 -1.47 11.51
CA ASN A 110 3.31 -1.47 12.42
C ASN A 110 3.72 -1.14 13.85
N THR A 111 2.89 -0.39 14.55
CA THR A 111 3.06 -0.13 15.99
C THR A 111 1.73 -0.24 16.73
N GLY A 112 1.79 -0.45 18.04
CA GLY A 112 0.61 -0.52 18.91
C GLY A 112 -0.46 -1.50 18.41
N LYS A 113 -1.72 -1.06 18.34
CA LYS A 113 -2.85 -1.90 17.91
C LYS A 113 -2.74 -2.40 16.48
N ALA A 114 -2.04 -1.67 15.60
CA ALA A 114 -1.81 -2.14 14.23
C ALA A 114 -0.83 -3.33 14.21
N LEU A 115 0.18 -3.31 15.10
CA LEU A 115 1.15 -4.41 15.24
C LEU A 115 0.48 -5.64 15.83
N GLU A 116 -0.27 -5.49 16.92
CA GLU A 116 -1.05 -6.58 17.52
C GLU A 116 -1.96 -7.28 16.49
N ALA A 117 -2.69 -6.49 15.68
CA ALA A 117 -3.56 -7.02 14.65
C ALA A 117 -2.79 -7.73 13.52
N ALA A 118 -1.65 -7.17 13.09
CA ALA A 118 -0.82 -7.77 12.05
C ALA A 118 -0.23 -9.10 12.51
N THR A 119 0.37 -9.15 13.70
CA THR A 119 0.93 -10.38 14.27
C THR A 119 -0.15 -11.43 14.52
N SER A 120 -1.32 -11.03 15.02
CA SER A 120 -2.45 -11.96 15.17
C SER A 120 -2.93 -12.54 13.84
N TRP A 121 -2.87 -11.76 12.76
CA TRP A 121 -3.24 -12.24 11.42
C TRP A 121 -2.22 -13.25 10.89
N VAL A 122 -0.92 -12.98 11.06
CA VAL A 122 0.15 -13.93 10.71
C VAL A 122 -0.02 -15.24 11.46
N ALA A 123 -0.22 -15.19 12.79
CA ALA A 123 -0.39 -16.37 13.62
C ALA A 123 -1.58 -17.25 13.17
N ARG A 124 -2.67 -16.65 12.66
CA ARG A 124 -3.83 -17.41 12.14
C ARG A 124 -3.49 -18.25 10.91
N PHE A 125 -2.56 -17.81 10.07
CA PHE A 125 -2.09 -18.61 8.93
C PHE A 125 -1.18 -19.74 9.38
N GLU A 126 -0.31 -19.49 10.36
CA GLU A 126 0.52 -20.52 10.98
C GLU A 126 -0.33 -21.61 11.64
N GLU A 127 -1.32 -21.22 12.44
CA GLU A 127 -2.28 -22.14 13.09
C GLU A 127 -3.07 -22.98 12.07
N ALA A 128 -3.37 -22.41 10.91
CA ALA A 128 -4.11 -23.07 9.84
C ALA A 128 -3.24 -23.92 8.90
N ASP A 129 -1.92 -23.97 9.10
CA ASP A 129 -0.94 -24.53 8.14
C ASP A 129 -1.21 -24.05 6.71
N ALA A 130 -1.45 -22.74 6.57
CA ALA A 130 -1.87 -22.11 5.32
C ALA A 130 -0.90 -20.99 4.93
N THR A 131 -0.87 -20.66 3.64
CA THR A 131 -0.08 -19.52 3.13
C THR A 131 -0.79 -18.82 1.97
N VAL A 132 -0.20 -17.71 1.52
CA VAL A 132 -0.67 -16.93 0.37
C VAL A 132 0.18 -17.27 -0.84
N THR A 133 -0.46 -17.57 -1.97
CA THR A 133 0.21 -17.86 -3.26
C THR A 133 -0.55 -17.21 -4.41
N GLY A 134 0.11 -17.03 -5.55
CA GLY A 134 -0.48 -16.45 -6.76
C GLY A 134 -0.37 -14.91 -6.77
N GLU A 135 -1.44 -14.25 -7.22
CA GLU A 135 -1.50 -12.80 -7.28
C GLU A 135 -2.43 -12.25 -6.19
N VAL A 136 -1.95 -11.25 -5.45
CA VAL A 136 -2.77 -10.44 -4.54
C VAL A 136 -2.85 -9.04 -5.08
N ARG A 137 -4.06 -8.54 -5.28
CA ARG A 137 -4.31 -7.21 -5.80
C ARG A 137 -4.91 -6.31 -4.74
N TYR A 138 -4.24 -5.19 -4.46
CA TYR A 138 -4.69 -4.15 -3.57
C TYR A 138 -5.23 -2.96 -4.37
N PHE A 139 -6.51 -2.66 -4.20
CA PHE A 139 -7.22 -1.62 -4.95
C PHE A 139 -8.13 -0.79 -4.04
N ASP A 140 -8.68 0.30 -4.58
CA ASP A 140 -9.49 1.29 -3.84
C ASP A 140 -8.74 1.80 -2.60
N ARG A 141 -7.43 2.09 -2.78
CA ARG A 141 -6.56 2.48 -1.68
C ARG A 141 -6.78 3.95 -1.32
N LYS A 142 -7.26 4.21 -0.10
CA LYS A 142 -7.61 5.56 0.37
C LYS A 142 -6.79 5.94 1.59
N VAL A 143 -6.22 7.15 1.57
CA VAL A 143 -5.52 7.75 2.70
C VAL A 143 -6.33 8.89 3.30
N THR A 144 -6.58 8.79 4.59
CA THR A 144 -7.10 9.90 5.39
C THR A 144 -6.04 10.35 6.38
N LEU A 145 -5.61 11.60 6.26
CA LEU A 145 -4.73 12.25 7.22
C LEU A 145 -5.59 12.89 8.31
N LYS A 146 -5.27 12.62 9.57
CA LYS A 146 -5.89 13.23 10.74
C LYS A 146 -4.85 14.06 11.48
N GLU A 147 -5.16 15.33 11.71
CA GLU A 147 -4.41 16.16 12.64
C GLU A 147 -4.89 15.88 14.07
N ARG A 148 -3.94 15.71 14.99
CA ARG A 148 -4.24 15.63 16.42
C ARG A 148 -3.93 16.99 17.04
N ALA A 149 -4.89 17.53 17.80
CA ALA A 149 -4.81 18.87 18.38
C ALA A 149 -3.83 19.03 19.58
N ARG A 150 -3.20 17.95 20.03
CA ARG A 150 -2.20 17.99 21.11
C ARG A 150 -0.95 17.28 20.62
N LEU A 151 0.12 18.09 20.47
CA LEU A 151 1.36 17.80 19.76
C LEU A 151 1.12 17.69 18.26
N SER A 152 1.96 18.36 17.45
CA SER A 152 1.92 18.37 15.98
C SER A 152 2.15 16.95 15.42
N SER A 153 1.16 16.09 15.59
CA SER A 153 1.19 14.67 15.24
C SER A 153 0.12 14.45 14.21
N ARG A 154 0.55 14.17 12.99
CA ARG A 154 -0.31 13.73 11.90
C ARG A 154 -0.37 12.21 11.94
N SER A 155 -1.57 11.65 11.87
CA SER A 155 -1.78 10.21 11.73
C SER A 155 -2.45 9.92 10.40
N ALA A 156 -2.09 8.81 9.77
CA ALA A 156 -2.66 8.40 8.50
C ALA A 156 -3.38 7.06 8.67
N LEU A 157 -4.60 6.97 8.14
CA LEU A 157 -5.32 5.72 7.99
C LEU A 157 -5.38 5.37 6.52
N THR A 158 -4.92 4.17 6.18
CA THR A 158 -5.05 3.62 4.84
C THR A 158 -6.06 2.48 4.85
N ARG A 159 -7.02 2.53 3.93
CA ARG A 159 -7.93 1.41 3.64
C ARG A 159 -7.59 0.86 2.26
N ALA A 160 -7.50 -0.45 2.13
CA ALA A 160 -7.33 -1.15 0.87
C ALA A 160 -8.25 -2.38 0.85
N ARG A 161 -8.77 -2.74 -0.33
CA ARG A 161 -9.39 -4.05 -0.55
C ARG A 161 -8.37 -4.97 -1.21
N ALA A 162 -8.40 -6.24 -0.84
CA ALA A 162 -7.50 -7.26 -1.38
C ALA A 162 -8.29 -8.45 -1.91
N SER A 163 -7.83 -9.04 -3.01
CA SER A 163 -8.24 -10.36 -3.48
C SER A 163 -7.01 -11.27 -3.52
N ALA A 164 -7.07 -12.44 -2.89
CA ALA A 164 -5.93 -13.36 -2.77
C ALA A 164 -6.38 -14.83 -2.89
N GLY A 165 -5.49 -15.67 -3.44
CA GLY A 165 -5.61 -17.12 -3.34
C GLY A 165 -4.94 -17.63 -2.06
N ILE A 166 -5.72 -18.30 -1.19
CA ILE A 166 -5.20 -18.98 0.01
C ILE A 166 -5.09 -20.47 -0.30
N GLY A 167 -3.98 -21.08 0.07
CA GLY A 167 -3.78 -22.51 -0.15
C GLY A 167 -2.78 -23.13 0.82
N PRO A 168 -2.65 -24.47 0.79
CA PRO A 168 -1.64 -25.15 1.58
C PRO A 168 -0.24 -24.72 1.14
N PRO A 169 0.75 -24.67 2.04
CA PRO A 169 2.12 -24.29 1.72
C PRO A 169 2.71 -25.18 0.63
N ALA A 170 3.63 -24.64 -0.18
CA ALA A 170 4.21 -25.38 -1.30
C ALA A 170 4.85 -26.73 -0.89
N ARG A 171 5.35 -26.84 0.36
CA ARG A 171 5.88 -28.09 0.92
C ARG A 171 4.83 -29.19 1.11
N SER A 172 3.58 -28.85 1.40
CA SER A 172 2.49 -29.81 1.60
C SER A 172 1.74 -30.16 0.30
N ARG A 173 2.00 -29.47 -0.82
CA ARG A 173 1.44 -29.77 -2.15
C ARG A 173 2.09 -30.96 -2.87
N ARG A 174 2.93 -31.77 -2.20
CA ARG A 174 3.49 -32.99 -2.83
C ARG A 174 2.36 -33.95 -3.23
N ARG A 175 2.37 -34.33 -4.51
CA ARG A 175 1.41 -35.21 -5.21
C ARG A 175 0.95 -36.39 -4.34
N PRO A 176 -0.34 -36.75 -4.32
CA PRO A 176 -0.75 -38.06 -3.78
C PRO A 176 -0.01 -39.15 -4.55
N SER A 177 0.55 -40.11 -3.81
CA SER A 177 1.15 -41.31 -4.39
C SER A 177 0.11 -42.05 -5.24
N PRO A 178 0.43 -42.56 -6.44
CA PRO A 178 -0.51 -43.29 -7.30
C PRO A 178 -1.15 -44.52 -6.64
N ALA A 179 -0.62 -44.97 -5.50
CA ALA A 179 -1.03 -46.19 -4.81
C ALA A 179 -2.39 -46.11 -4.06
N ALA A 180 -3.08 -44.96 -4.04
CA ALA A 180 -4.34 -44.82 -3.31
C ALA A 180 -5.61 -45.11 -4.13
N LEU A 181 -5.51 -45.42 -5.43
CA LEU A 181 -6.68 -45.61 -6.31
C LEU A 181 -7.14 -47.07 -6.48
N GLU A 182 -6.52 -48.04 -5.81
CA GLU A 182 -6.93 -49.45 -5.89
C GLU A 182 -7.26 -49.97 -4.50
N ARG A 183 -8.48 -49.65 -4.04
CA ARG A 183 -9.14 -50.43 -2.99
C ARG A 183 -10.36 -51.11 -3.61
N PRO A 184 -10.35 -52.44 -3.80
CA PRO A 184 -11.53 -53.16 -4.24
C PRO A 184 -12.61 -53.09 -3.15
N GLN A 185 -13.82 -52.70 -3.55
CA GLN A 185 -15.03 -52.70 -2.71
C GLN A 185 -15.33 -54.15 -2.29
N PRO A 186 -15.50 -54.46 -0.98
CA PRO A 186 -15.89 -55.80 -0.56
C PRO A 186 -17.35 -56.08 -0.95
N GLY A 187 -17.53 -57.24 -1.59
CA GLY A 187 -18.72 -57.65 -2.32
C GLY A 187 -20.03 -57.63 -1.55
N SER A 188 -21.06 -57.17 -2.26
CA SER A 188 -22.46 -57.52 -2.03
C SER A 188 -22.63 -59.02 -2.33
N ARG A 189 -22.87 -59.83 -1.31
CA ARG A 189 -23.45 -61.16 -1.48
C ARG A 189 -24.94 -61.11 -1.15
N GLN A 190 -25.65 -61.89 -1.94
CA GLN A 190 -27.10 -62.05 -2.14
C GLN A 190 -27.90 -62.21 -0.86
#